data_AF-A0A0V1F1E9-F1
#
_entry.id   AF-A0A0V1F1E9-F1
#
_cell.length_a   1.000
_cell.length_b   1.000
_cell.length_c   1.000
_cell.angle_alpha   90.00
_cell.angle_beta   90.00
_cell.angle_gamma   90.00
#
_symmetry.space_group_name_H-M   'P 1'
#
loop_
_entity.id
_entity.type
_entity.pdbx_description
1 polymer ?
#
loop_
_entity_poly.entity_id
_entity_poly.type
_entity_poly.pdbx_seq_one_letter_code
_entity_poly.pdbx_strand_id
1 'polypeptide(L)'
;MRFRIRYFTLLLVNIVGLFILIYLVNRKCIRLFKVDIPQVLLPRPQSGNDLNNSLKRKFSWDTVSIEVQEQLRLLSAIDWHRVKPTADCNHRFGYPPTSDEINLMETGPGAAWQRFLSSINSCEVYKSEEILQDVLQLMSKEPVLETAIMKGGTQVKLLITFKNGRQAVFKPMRFDRNHEADPNHFYFSDFERHNAEIAAFHLDKILGYNRAIPTVGRVFNMTSELKEFADQQLYSTFFISPVGNVCFVGVCKYYCMTGMAICGNPDMIEGSLQMFIDTPYTPFDRIISPYRR
;
A
#
# COMPACT_ATOMS: atom_id res chain seq x y z
N MET A 1 5.42 -55.59 55.01
CA MET A 1 6.46 -54.55 54.80
C MET A 1 7.04 -54.48 53.39
N ARG A 2 7.34 -55.60 52.70
CA ARG A 2 8.00 -55.59 51.37
C ARG A 2 7.19 -54.96 50.20
N PHE A 3 5.85 -54.99 50.27
CA PHE A 3 5.00 -54.44 49.20
C PHE A 3 4.95 -52.90 49.17
N ARG A 4 4.92 -52.26 50.35
CA ARG A 4 4.94 -50.79 50.48
C ARG A 4 6.27 -50.19 50.00
N ILE A 5 7.39 -50.83 50.30
CA ILE A 5 8.72 -50.33 49.90
C ILE A 5 8.85 -50.30 48.38
N ARG A 6 8.42 -51.35 47.67
CA ARG A 6 8.45 -51.40 46.20
C ARG A 6 7.59 -50.31 45.55
N TYR A 7 6.42 -50.01 46.13
CA TYR A 7 5.54 -48.95 45.62
C TYR A 7 6.16 -47.56 45.82
N PHE A 8 6.78 -47.32 46.99
CA PHE A 8 7.52 -46.09 47.24
C PHE A 8 8.75 -45.95 46.33
N THR A 9 9.46 -47.03 46.04
CA THR A 9 10.60 -46.98 45.10
C THR A 9 10.12 -46.66 43.69
N LEU A 10 9.02 -47.28 43.24
CA LEU A 10 8.46 -47.02 41.90
C LEU A 10 7.95 -45.58 41.78
N LEU A 11 7.30 -45.06 42.82
CA LEU A 11 6.83 -43.68 42.85
C LEU A 11 8.00 -42.70 42.81
N LEU A 12 9.06 -42.96 43.57
CA LEU A 12 10.26 -42.12 43.58
C LEU A 12 10.95 -42.10 42.21
N VAL A 13 11.08 -43.27 41.57
CA VAL A 13 11.67 -43.38 40.22
C VAL A 13 10.83 -42.63 39.17
N ASN A 14 9.50 -42.72 39.24
CA ASN A 14 8.63 -41.97 38.33
C ASN A 14 8.67 -40.45 38.57
N ILE A 15 8.73 -40.01 39.83
CA ILE A 15 8.88 -38.58 40.17
C ILE A 15 10.22 -38.06 39.65
N VAL A 16 11.32 -38.78 39.92
CA VAL A 16 12.65 -38.40 39.42
C VAL A 16 12.69 -38.40 37.89
N GLY A 17 12.10 -39.41 37.24
CA GLY A 17 11.98 -39.47 35.78
C GLY A 17 11.20 -38.29 35.19
N LEU A 18 10.09 -37.90 35.81
CA LEU A 18 9.29 -36.74 35.41
C LEU A 18 10.05 -35.42 35.61
N PHE A 19 10.76 -35.27 36.73
CA PHE A 19 11.61 -34.09 36.97
C PHE A 19 12.75 -34.00 35.96
N ILE A 20 13.39 -35.11 35.61
CA ILE A 20 14.43 -35.15 34.57
C ILE A 20 13.84 -34.80 33.20
N LEU A 21 12.66 -35.33 32.86
CA LEU A 21 11.99 -35.02 31.59
C LEU A 21 11.62 -33.54 31.51
N ILE A 22 11.00 -32.98 32.55
CA ILE A 22 10.68 -31.54 32.64
C ILE A 22 11.96 -30.71 32.54
N TYR A 23 13.01 -31.07 33.28
CA TYR A 23 14.29 -30.38 33.23
C TYR A 23 14.92 -30.40 31.83
N LEU A 24 14.91 -31.55 31.14
CA LEU A 24 15.47 -31.69 29.80
C LEU A 24 14.63 -30.97 28.74
N VAL A 25 13.30 -31.02 28.83
CA VAL A 25 12.39 -30.28 27.94
C VAL A 25 12.56 -28.79 28.14
N ASN A 26 12.56 -28.31 29.38
CA ASN A 26 12.71 -26.88 29.68
C ASN A 26 14.10 -26.38 29.22
N ARG A 27 15.16 -27.16 29.41
CA ARG A 27 16.52 -26.81 28.94
C ARG A 27 16.64 -26.81 27.40
N LYS A 28 15.94 -27.71 26.70
CA LYS A 28 15.87 -27.69 25.22
C LYS A 28 15.03 -26.52 24.70
N CYS A 29 13.88 -26.22 25.32
CA CYS A 29 13.05 -25.05 24.98
C CYS A 29 13.81 -23.73 25.21
N ILE A 30 14.55 -23.60 26.32
CA ILE A 30 15.38 -22.41 26.60
C ILE A 30 16.49 -22.23 25.57
N ARG A 31 17.05 -23.31 25.00
CA ARG A 31 18.04 -23.22 23.91
C ARG A 31 17.43 -22.99 22.53
N LEU A 32 16.24 -23.54 22.27
CA LEU A 32 15.52 -23.35 21.00
C LEU A 32 14.92 -21.94 20.86
N PHE A 33 14.65 -21.26 21.98
CA PHE A 33 14.12 -19.90 22.03
C PHE A 33 15.07 -18.91 22.73
N LYS A 34 16.38 -19.13 22.65
CA LYS A 34 17.31 -18.01 22.77
C LYS A 34 17.17 -17.18 21.48
N VAL A 35 16.18 -16.31 21.47
CA VAL A 35 16.24 -15.13 20.62
C VAL A 35 17.42 -14.36 21.18
N ASP A 36 18.59 -14.46 20.54
CA ASP A 36 19.68 -13.53 20.81
C ASP A 36 19.12 -12.16 20.46
N ILE A 37 18.62 -11.45 21.47
CA ILE A 37 18.29 -10.03 21.34
C ILE A 37 19.62 -9.40 20.96
N PRO A 38 19.79 -8.91 19.72
CA PRO A 38 21.07 -8.37 19.31
C PRO A 38 21.44 -7.25 20.29
N GLN A 39 22.71 -7.21 20.74
CA GLN A 39 23.21 -6.18 21.68
C GLN A 39 22.92 -4.73 21.20
N VAL A 40 22.55 -4.57 19.94
CA VAL A 40 21.96 -3.40 19.28
C VAL A 40 20.72 -2.83 19.98
N LEU A 41 19.92 -3.67 20.67
CA LEU A 41 18.73 -3.25 21.42
C LEU A 41 19.01 -2.90 22.89
N LEU A 42 20.27 -3.00 23.33
CA LEU A 42 20.63 -2.63 24.70
C LEU A 42 20.77 -1.11 24.82
N PRO A 43 20.10 -0.48 25.79
CA PRO A 43 20.22 0.95 26.02
C PRO A 43 21.66 1.38 26.28
N ARG A 44 22.06 2.53 25.71
CA ARG A 44 23.20 3.26 26.28
C ARG A 44 22.80 3.76 27.67
N PRO A 45 23.66 3.63 28.69
CA PRO A 45 23.41 4.27 29.98
C PRO A 45 23.48 5.79 29.78
N GLN A 46 22.33 6.45 29.68
CA GLN A 46 22.20 7.89 29.86
C GLN A 46 21.63 8.17 31.25
N SER A 47 22.13 9.22 31.91
CA SER A 47 21.57 9.73 33.16
C SER A 47 20.06 9.98 32.97
N GLY A 48 19.23 9.40 33.85
CA GLY A 48 17.77 9.47 33.74
C GLY A 48 17.21 10.91 33.70
N ASN A 49 17.95 11.89 34.21
CA ASN A 49 17.56 13.30 34.17
C ASN A 49 17.76 13.96 32.79
N ASP A 50 18.82 13.61 32.06
CA ASP A 50 19.10 14.22 30.76
C ASP A 50 18.13 13.73 29.68
N LEU A 51 17.75 12.44 29.75
CA LEU A 51 16.78 11.82 28.86
C LEU A 51 15.39 12.45 29.01
N ASN A 52 14.96 12.67 30.25
CA ASN A 52 13.65 13.25 30.56
C ASN A 52 13.57 14.71 30.08
N ASN A 53 14.64 15.49 30.25
CA ASN A 53 14.72 16.87 29.74
C ASN A 53 14.77 16.94 28.21
N SER A 54 15.41 15.97 27.55
CA SER A 54 15.43 15.86 26.09
C SER A 54 14.04 15.57 25.53
N LEU A 55 13.33 14.59 26.11
CA LEU A 55 11.98 14.23 25.71
C LEU A 55 10.98 15.37 25.93
N LYS A 56 11.07 16.07 27.07
CA LYS A 56 10.22 17.23 27.39
C LYS A 56 10.34 18.39 26.41
N ARG A 57 11.51 18.55 25.77
CA ARG A 57 11.72 19.61 24.77
C ARG A 57 11.21 19.24 23.38
N LYS A 58 11.15 17.93 23.05
CA LYS A 58 10.72 17.44 21.74
C LYS A 58 9.23 17.24 21.62
N PHE A 59 8.58 16.91 22.73
CA PHE A 59 7.15 16.65 22.79
C PHE A 59 6.51 17.67 23.73
N SER A 60 5.28 18.10 23.45
CA SER A 60 4.46 18.89 24.36
C SER A 60 4.11 18.05 25.59
N TRP A 61 5.09 17.81 26.45
CA TRP A 61 5.10 16.70 27.40
C TRP A 61 3.93 16.71 28.36
N ASP A 62 3.52 17.90 28.77
CA ASP A 62 2.40 18.11 29.70
C ASP A 62 1.02 17.81 29.05
N THR A 63 0.95 17.71 27.72
CA THR A 63 -0.27 17.31 26.98
C THR A 63 -0.27 15.83 26.59
N VAL A 64 0.80 15.08 26.90
CA VAL A 64 0.96 13.68 26.54
C VAL A 64 0.51 12.79 27.70
N SER A 65 -0.31 11.77 27.42
CA SER A 65 -0.80 10.84 28.45
C SER A 65 0.34 10.07 29.12
N ILE A 66 0.12 9.61 30.36
CA ILE A 66 1.14 8.91 31.16
C ILE A 66 1.61 7.64 30.42
N GLU A 67 0.69 6.91 29.78
CA GLU A 67 1.00 5.70 29.02
C GLU A 67 1.96 6.00 27.86
N VAL A 68 1.71 7.09 27.12
CA VAL A 68 2.58 7.49 26.02
C VAL A 68 3.94 7.98 26.53
N GLN A 69 3.97 8.69 27.66
CA GLN A 69 5.22 9.11 28.30
C GLN A 69 6.09 7.91 28.69
N GLU A 70 5.49 6.85 29.24
CA GLU A 70 6.18 5.60 29.57
C GLU A 70 6.76 4.92 28.32
N GLN A 71 5.97 4.83 27.25
CA GLN A 71 6.45 4.28 25.98
C GLN A 71 7.59 5.12 25.40
N LEU A 72 7.48 6.45 25.40
CA LEU A 72 8.54 7.33 24.93
C LEU A 72 9.84 7.15 25.73
N ARG A 73 9.76 6.95 27.04
CA ARG A 73 10.93 6.62 27.87
C ARG A 73 11.58 5.31 27.43
N LEU A 74 10.79 4.26 27.26
CA LEU A 74 11.30 2.95 26.81
C LEU A 74 11.96 3.05 25.42
N LEU A 75 11.30 3.73 24.47
CA LEU A 75 11.79 3.88 23.10
C LEU A 75 13.01 4.80 23.01
N SER A 76 13.12 5.80 23.89
CA SER A 76 14.27 6.72 23.92
C SER A 76 15.56 6.06 24.38
N ALA A 77 15.45 4.93 25.07
CA ALA A 77 16.59 4.12 25.47
C ALA A 77 17.22 3.37 24.29
N ILE A 78 16.50 3.19 23.18
CA ILE A 78 16.93 2.40 22.02
C ILE A 78 17.88 3.22 21.13
N ASP A 79 19.00 2.62 20.72
CA ASP A 79 19.88 3.17 19.68
C ASP A 79 19.32 2.90 18.28
N TRP A 80 18.41 3.76 17.83
CA TRP A 80 17.73 3.62 16.54
C TRP A 80 18.68 3.63 15.33
N HIS A 81 19.88 4.20 15.43
CA HIS A 81 20.87 4.15 14.35
C HIS A 81 21.41 2.73 14.12
N ARG A 82 21.46 1.92 15.17
CA ARG A 82 21.86 0.51 15.07
C ARG A 82 20.70 -0.39 14.67
N VAL A 83 19.48 -0.04 15.10
CA VAL A 83 18.26 -0.83 14.84
C VAL A 83 17.72 -0.61 13.42
N LYS A 84 17.90 0.59 12.86
CA LYS A 84 17.51 0.89 11.48
C LYS A 84 18.71 0.63 10.56
N PRO A 85 18.88 -0.59 10.02
CA PRO A 85 19.96 -0.86 9.09
C PRO A 85 19.86 0.08 7.89
N THR A 86 21.00 0.56 7.42
CA THR A 86 21.08 1.23 6.13
C THR A 86 20.81 0.17 5.06
N ALA A 87 19.61 0.17 4.50
CA ALA A 87 19.28 -0.72 3.40
C ALA A 87 20.12 -0.37 2.16
N ASP A 88 20.62 -1.39 1.47
CA ASP A 88 21.26 -1.19 0.17
C ASP A 88 20.19 -0.96 -0.90
N CYS A 89 19.93 0.32 -1.16
CA CYS A 89 18.92 0.78 -2.12
C CYS A 89 19.49 1.06 -3.51
N ASN A 90 20.72 0.60 -3.78
CA ASN A 90 21.38 0.84 -5.07
C ASN A 90 20.90 -0.11 -6.17
N HIS A 91 20.24 -1.22 -5.81
CA HIS A 91 19.71 -2.14 -6.79
C HIS A 91 18.44 -1.58 -7.43
N ARG A 92 18.46 -1.43 -8.76
CA ARG A 92 17.29 -1.01 -9.54
C ARG A 92 16.45 -2.22 -9.92
N PHE A 93 15.13 -2.12 -9.79
CA PHE A 93 14.20 -3.19 -10.20
C PHE A 93 13.85 -3.17 -11.68
N GLY A 94 14.27 -2.14 -12.42
CA GLY A 94 14.02 -2.01 -13.86
C GLY A 94 15.17 -2.56 -14.72
N TYR A 95 14.82 -3.09 -15.88
CA TYR A 95 15.81 -3.30 -16.95
C TYR A 95 16.49 -1.96 -17.29
N PRO A 96 17.80 -1.94 -17.59
CA PRO A 96 18.44 -0.72 -18.08
C PRO A 96 17.69 -0.23 -19.32
N PRO A 97 17.38 1.08 -19.42
CA PRO A 97 16.62 1.61 -20.53
C PRO A 97 17.37 1.36 -21.84
N THR A 98 16.61 1.05 -22.90
CA THR A 98 17.15 0.94 -24.26
C THR A 98 17.61 2.31 -24.76
N SER A 99 18.45 2.36 -25.81
CA SER A 99 18.91 3.63 -26.41
C SER A 99 17.77 4.55 -26.85
N ASP A 100 16.67 3.96 -27.33
CA ASP A 100 15.49 4.72 -27.76
C ASP A 100 14.72 5.29 -26.55
N GLU A 101 14.68 4.54 -25.45
CA GLU A 101 14.12 5.02 -24.18
C GLU A 101 14.94 6.15 -23.57
N ILE A 102 16.28 6.08 -23.67
CA ILE A 102 17.17 7.16 -23.21
C ILE A 102 16.89 8.46 -23.99
N ASN A 103 16.72 8.38 -25.31
CA ASN A 103 16.36 9.56 -26.12
C ASN A 103 14.98 10.13 -25.73
N LEU A 104 14.01 9.27 -25.41
CA LEU A 104 12.68 9.66 -24.91
C LEU A 104 12.73 10.23 -23.48
N MET A 105 13.71 9.84 -22.65
CA MET A 105 13.94 10.34 -21.29
C MET A 105 14.40 11.79 -21.24
N GLU A 106 15.12 12.25 -22.26
CA GLU A 106 15.76 13.57 -22.23
C GLU A 106 14.88 14.70 -22.79
N THR A 107 13.98 14.43 -23.74
CA THR A 107 13.25 15.53 -24.43
C THR A 107 11.81 15.21 -24.90
N GLY A 108 11.30 13.99 -24.69
CA GLY A 108 10.00 13.58 -25.23
C GLY A 108 8.77 13.91 -24.36
N PRO A 109 7.54 13.92 -24.92
CA PRO A 109 6.28 14.19 -24.20
C PRO A 109 5.89 13.16 -23.12
N GLY A 110 6.75 12.17 -22.81
CA GLY A 110 6.59 11.20 -21.73
C GLY A 110 7.82 11.05 -20.82
N ALA A 111 8.74 12.03 -20.86
CA ALA A 111 10.00 11.99 -20.12
C ALA A 111 9.82 11.86 -18.60
N ALA A 112 8.86 12.58 -18.01
CA ALA A 112 8.54 12.49 -16.59
C ALA A 112 8.19 11.05 -16.15
N TRP A 113 7.37 10.36 -16.94
CA TRP A 113 6.98 8.97 -16.69
C TRP A 113 8.19 8.03 -16.68
N GLN A 114 9.09 8.20 -17.66
CA GLN A 114 10.26 7.35 -17.78
C GLN A 114 11.31 7.63 -16.70
N ARG A 115 11.50 8.91 -16.34
CA ARG A 115 12.33 9.32 -15.19
C ARG A 115 11.81 8.67 -13.90
N PHE A 116 10.50 8.63 -13.70
CA PHE A 116 9.90 7.92 -12.57
C PHE A 116 10.22 6.43 -12.57
N LEU A 117 9.90 5.72 -13.67
CA LEU A 117 10.16 4.28 -13.77
C LEU A 117 11.62 3.94 -13.51
N SER A 118 12.54 4.77 -14.00
CA SER A 118 13.99 4.57 -13.85
C SER A 118 14.51 4.89 -12.44
N SER A 119 13.71 5.57 -11.62
CA SER A 119 14.04 5.91 -10.23
C SER A 119 13.61 4.85 -9.21
N ILE A 120 12.77 3.89 -9.62
CA ILE A 120 12.33 2.77 -8.79
C ILE A 120 13.55 1.92 -8.39
N ASN A 121 13.68 1.61 -7.10
CA ASN A 121 14.80 0.84 -6.55
C ASN A 121 14.36 -0.22 -5.54
N SER A 122 15.31 -0.95 -4.99
CA SER A 122 15.09 -2.09 -4.09
C SER A 122 14.35 -1.77 -2.80
N CYS A 123 14.31 -0.51 -2.39
CA CYS A 123 13.75 -0.07 -1.12
C CYS A 123 12.44 0.70 -1.26
N GLU A 124 12.30 1.47 -2.34
CA GLU A 124 11.22 2.44 -2.51
C GLU A 124 10.82 2.59 -3.98
N VAL A 125 9.52 2.81 -4.21
CA VAL A 125 8.93 3.05 -5.53
C VAL A 125 9.26 4.46 -6.02
N TYR A 126 9.37 5.42 -5.10
CA TYR A 126 9.76 6.78 -5.42
C TYR A 126 10.54 7.41 -4.28
N LYS A 127 11.39 8.39 -4.59
CA LYS A 127 12.19 9.13 -3.60
C LYS A 127 12.21 10.62 -3.87
N SER A 128 12.37 10.99 -5.15
CA SER A 128 12.41 12.39 -5.57
C SER A 128 11.01 12.96 -5.61
N GLU A 129 10.79 14.00 -4.80
CA GLU A 129 9.53 14.75 -4.77
C GLU A 129 9.25 15.43 -6.11
N GLU A 130 10.29 15.94 -6.77
CA GLU A 130 10.20 16.61 -8.06
C GLU A 130 9.71 15.64 -9.15
N ILE A 131 10.34 14.47 -9.26
CA ILE A 131 9.94 13.44 -10.24
C ILE A 131 8.51 12.97 -9.98
N LEU A 132 8.13 12.83 -8.70
CA LEU A 132 6.78 12.44 -8.32
C LEU A 132 5.75 13.50 -8.72
N GLN A 133 6.02 14.78 -8.42
CA GLN A 133 5.14 15.89 -8.81
C GLN A 133 4.97 15.97 -10.32
N ASP A 134 6.05 15.81 -11.09
CA ASP A 134 6.01 15.81 -12.55
C ASP A 134 5.04 14.75 -13.10
N VAL A 135 5.08 13.52 -12.56
CA VAL A 135 4.19 12.43 -13.01
C VAL A 135 2.74 12.65 -12.58
N LEU A 136 2.50 13.13 -11.36
CA LEU A 136 1.15 13.46 -10.89
C LEU A 136 0.54 14.58 -11.74
N GLN A 137 1.33 15.61 -12.06
CA GLN A 137 0.89 16.72 -12.92
C GLN A 137 0.62 16.25 -14.35
N LEU A 138 1.46 15.38 -14.91
CA LEU A 138 1.26 14.78 -16.22
C LEU A 138 -0.08 14.03 -16.25
N MET A 139 -0.35 13.11 -15.31
CA MET A 139 -1.65 12.39 -15.26
C MET A 139 -2.86 13.33 -15.14
N SER A 140 -2.71 14.42 -14.38
CA SER A 140 -3.79 15.37 -14.15
C SER A 140 -4.14 16.22 -15.38
N LYS A 141 -3.21 16.42 -16.33
CA LYS A 141 -3.36 17.41 -17.41
C LYS A 141 -3.25 16.83 -18.82
N GLU A 142 -2.57 15.70 -18.97
CA GLU A 142 -2.29 15.15 -20.28
C GLU A 142 -3.59 14.80 -21.02
N PRO A 143 -3.75 15.20 -22.31
CA PRO A 143 -4.95 14.90 -23.07
C PRO A 143 -5.12 13.39 -23.28
N VAL A 144 -6.38 12.95 -23.25
CA VAL A 144 -6.76 11.56 -23.53
C VAL A 144 -6.59 11.27 -25.03
N LEU A 145 -6.12 10.06 -25.33
CA LEU A 145 -6.06 9.48 -26.67
C LEU A 145 -7.09 8.35 -26.81
N GLU A 146 -7.19 7.49 -25.80
CA GLU A 146 -8.09 6.33 -25.81
C GLU A 146 -8.55 6.01 -24.38
N THR A 147 -9.77 5.52 -24.23
CA THR A 147 -10.29 4.93 -23.00
C THR A 147 -10.83 3.54 -23.25
N ALA A 148 -10.44 2.58 -22.42
CA ALA A 148 -10.81 1.18 -22.59
C ALA A 148 -11.17 0.54 -21.25
N ILE A 149 -11.87 -0.59 -21.28
CA ILE A 149 -12.17 -1.35 -20.06
C ILE A 149 -10.91 -2.11 -19.63
N MET A 150 -10.44 -1.88 -18.40
CA MET A 150 -9.27 -2.60 -17.92
C MET A 150 -9.64 -4.05 -17.58
N LYS A 151 -9.07 -4.99 -18.33
CA LYS A 151 -9.28 -6.43 -18.16
C LYS A 151 -8.80 -6.94 -16.79
N GLY A 152 -9.44 -8.00 -16.29
CA GLY A 152 -9.00 -8.71 -15.08
C GLY A 152 -9.40 -8.07 -13.74
N GLY A 153 -10.28 -7.06 -13.72
CA GLY A 153 -10.87 -6.51 -12.50
C GLY A 153 -12.14 -7.22 -12.04
N THR A 154 -12.53 -6.96 -10.80
CA THR A 154 -13.83 -7.33 -10.24
C THR A 154 -14.84 -6.21 -10.39
N GLN A 155 -14.47 -4.97 -10.04
CA GLN A 155 -15.29 -3.77 -10.18
C GLN A 155 -14.86 -2.94 -11.41
N VAL A 156 -15.61 -1.87 -11.69
CA VAL A 156 -15.39 -1.01 -12.86
C VAL A 156 -14.09 -0.21 -12.73
N LYS A 157 -13.27 -0.27 -13.78
CA LYS A 157 -12.02 0.48 -13.92
C LYS A 157 -11.70 0.63 -15.39
N LEU A 158 -11.23 1.81 -15.77
CA LEU A 158 -10.86 2.12 -17.14
C LEU A 158 -9.34 2.22 -17.25
N LEU A 159 -8.80 1.84 -18.40
CA LEU A 159 -7.45 2.17 -18.81
C LEU A 159 -7.54 3.44 -19.66
N ILE A 160 -6.86 4.49 -19.24
CA ILE A 160 -6.77 5.75 -19.96
C ILE A 160 -5.40 5.77 -20.64
N THR A 161 -5.39 5.78 -21.97
CA THR A 161 -4.17 6.03 -22.75
C THR A 161 -4.14 7.51 -23.10
N PHE A 162 -3.04 8.17 -22.76
CA PHE A 162 -2.81 9.58 -23.05
C PHE A 162 -2.18 9.79 -24.43
N LYS A 163 -2.21 11.02 -24.96
CA LYS A 163 -1.61 11.36 -26.26
C LYS A 163 -0.10 11.11 -26.34
N ASN A 164 0.60 11.16 -25.21
CA ASN A 164 2.01 10.79 -25.12
C ASN A 164 2.28 9.27 -25.04
N GLY A 165 1.24 8.44 -25.18
CA GLY A 165 1.32 6.97 -25.15
C GLY A 165 1.43 6.37 -23.75
N ARG A 166 1.43 7.18 -22.68
CA ARG A 166 1.42 6.67 -21.30
C ARG A 166 0.01 6.31 -20.86
N GLN A 167 -0.09 5.44 -19.86
CA GLN A 167 -1.37 4.87 -19.44
C GLN A 167 -1.60 5.06 -17.95
N ALA A 168 -2.85 5.29 -17.56
CA ALA A 168 -3.26 5.34 -16.16
C ALA A 168 -4.53 4.51 -15.94
N VAL A 169 -4.63 3.91 -14.76
CA VAL A 169 -5.84 3.23 -14.30
C VAL A 169 -6.77 4.27 -13.69
N PHE A 170 -7.94 4.43 -14.30
CA PHE A 170 -9.00 5.30 -13.81
C PHE A 170 -10.04 4.52 -13.03
N LYS A 171 -10.29 4.94 -11.78
CA LYS A 171 -11.44 4.47 -10.99
C LYS A 171 -12.40 5.65 -10.79
N PRO A 172 -13.65 5.56 -11.29
CA PRO A 172 -14.59 6.65 -11.19
C PRO A 172 -15.14 6.80 -9.77
N MET A 173 -15.53 8.03 -9.43
CA MET A 173 -16.33 8.33 -8.25
C MET A 173 -17.70 7.67 -8.35
N ARG A 174 -18.14 7.06 -7.26
CA ARG A 174 -19.45 6.42 -7.14
C ARG A 174 -20.34 7.12 -6.11
N PHE A 175 -19.80 7.33 -4.92
CA PHE A 175 -20.50 7.95 -3.80
C PHE A 175 -19.81 9.26 -3.41
N ASP A 176 -20.56 10.12 -2.70
CA ASP A 176 -19.99 11.29 -2.04
C ASP A 176 -19.00 10.88 -0.94
N ARG A 177 -18.28 11.88 -0.40
CA ARG A 177 -17.22 11.65 0.61
C ARG A 177 -17.74 11.22 1.98
N ASN A 178 -19.00 11.47 2.28
CA ASN A 178 -19.63 11.17 3.56
C ASN A 178 -20.33 9.80 3.56
N HIS A 179 -20.42 9.14 2.40
CA HIS A 179 -20.97 7.80 2.33
C HIS A 179 -20.11 6.79 3.10
N GLU A 180 -20.73 6.09 4.05
CA GLU A 180 -20.11 5.02 4.82
C GLU A 180 -20.52 3.64 4.29
N ALA A 181 -19.66 2.64 4.47
CA ALA A 181 -20.02 1.27 4.14
C ALA A 181 -21.23 0.82 4.96
N ASP A 182 -22.16 0.08 4.36
CA ASP A 182 -23.22 -0.57 5.12
C ASP A 182 -22.59 -1.54 6.14
N PRO A 183 -22.95 -1.47 7.43
CA PRO A 183 -22.44 -2.38 8.46
C PRO A 183 -22.70 -3.87 8.17
N ASN A 184 -23.70 -4.19 7.32
CA ASN A 184 -24.02 -5.53 6.89
C ASN A 184 -23.22 -5.98 5.64
N HIS A 185 -22.48 -5.07 4.99
CA HIS A 185 -21.61 -5.43 3.88
C HIS A 185 -20.32 -6.07 4.39
N PHE A 186 -20.03 -7.28 3.89
CA PHE A 186 -18.73 -7.90 4.05
C PHE A 186 -17.67 -7.19 3.20
N TYR A 187 -16.39 -7.38 3.53
CA TYR A 187 -15.25 -6.78 2.82
C TYR A 187 -15.20 -7.10 1.31
N PHE A 188 -15.76 -8.23 0.87
CA PHE A 188 -15.82 -8.61 -0.55
C PHE A 188 -17.05 -8.07 -1.28
N SER A 189 -17.97 -7.41 -0.57
CA SER A 189 -19.16 -6.74 -1.09
C SER A 189 -19.03 -5.22 -1.10
N ASP A 190 -17.97 -4.68 -0.51
CA ASP A 190 -17.76 -3.23 -0.45
C ASP A 190 -17.45 -2.65 -1.83
N PHE A 191 -17.94 -1.45 -2.08
CA PHE A 191 -17.66 -0.72 -3.31
C PHE A 191 -16.29 -0.05 -3.22
N GLU A 192 -15.51 -0.13 -4.30
CA GLU A 192 -14.27 0.64 -4.38
C GLU A 192 -14.57 2.14 -4.38
N ARG A 193 -13.70 2.90 -3.71
CA ARG A 193 -13.81 4.36 -3.57
C ARG A 193 -12.56 5.00 -4.17
N HIS A 194 -12.72 5.80 -5.21
CA HIS A 194 -11.57 6.41 -5.90
C HIS A 194 -10.74 7.30 -4.96
N ASN A 195 -11.39 8.02 -4.04
CA ASN A 195 -10.72 8.87 -3.06
C ASN A 195 -9.90 8.08 -2.05
N ALA A 196 -10.22 6.80 -1.79
CA ALA A 196 -9.42 5.94 -0.93
C ALA A 196 -8.06 5.61 -1.58
N GLU A 197 -8.00 5.42 -2.90
CA GLU A 197 -6.74 5.21 -3.63
C GLU A 197 -5.83 6.43 -3.53
N ILE A 198 -6.39 7.63 -3.73
CA ILE A 198 -5.66 8.89 -3.61
C ILE A 198 -5.16 9.07 -2.17
N ALA A 199 -6.04 8.92 -1.18
CA ALA A 199 -5.69 9.09 0.23
C ALA A 199 -4.64 8.08 0.70
N ALA A 200 -4.75 6.81 0.29
CA ALA A 200 -3.80 5.77 0.64
C ALA A 200 -2.40 6.07 0.10
N PHE A 201 -2.29 6.52 -1.16
CA PHE A 201 -1.02 6.95 -1.74
C PHE A 201 -0.39 8.11 -0.94
N HIS A 202 -1.17 9.14 -0.62
CA HIS A 202 -0.65 10.27 0.16
C HIS A 202 -0.29 9.89 1.61
N LEU A 203 -1.05 8.98 2.24
CA LEU A 203 -0.74 8.47 3.58
C LEU A 203 0.55 7.64 3.59
N ASP A 204 0.74 6.76 2.60
CA ASP A 204 1.97 5.98 2.43
C ASP A 204 3.21 6.89 2.33
N LYS A 205 3.09 8.00 1.60
CA LYS A 205 4.12 9.05 1.54
C LYS A 205 4.36 9.73 2.88
N ILE A 206 3.30 10.16 3.58
CA ILE A 206 3.42 10.84 4.88
C ILE A 206 4.10 9.94 5.92
N LEU A 207 3.83 8.63 5.88
CA LEU A 207 4.45 7.64 6.74
C LEU A 207 5.89 7.29 6.34
N GLY A 208 6.38 7.83 5.22
CA GLY A 208 7.74 7.60 4.71
C GLY A 208 7.96 6.18 4.20
N TYR A 209 6.90 5.51 3.77
CA TYR A 209 6.99 4.18 3.18
C TYR A 209 7.44 4.25 1.73
N ASN A 210 6.87 5.17 0.95
CA ASN A 210 7.18 5.37 -0.46
C ASN A 210 7.05 4.08 -1.30
N ARG A 211 5.99 3.31 -1.08
CA ARG A 211 5.72 2.02 -1.73
C ARG A 211 4.38 2.00 -2.49
N ALA A 212 3.52 2.98 -2.27
CA ALA A 212 2.29 3.12 -3.05
C ALA A 212 2.58 3.60 -4.47
N ILE A 213 1.69 3.29 -5.41
CA ILE A 213 1.82 3.76 -6.80
C ILE A 213 1.25 5.20 -6.89
N PRO A 214 1.91 6.13 -7.63
CA PRO A 214 1.42 7.49 -7.77
C PRO A 214 -0.03 7.55 -8.21
N THR A 215 -0.85 8.25 -7.44
CA THR A 215 -2.30 8.36 -7.66
C THR A 215 -2.75 9.80 -7.48
N VAL A 216 -3.45 10.36 -8.47
CA VAL A 216 -3.96 11.74 -8.47
C VAL A 216 -5.46 11.76 -8.75
N GLY A 217 -6.17 12.77 -8.26
CA GLY A 217 -7.56 13.03 -8.67
C GLY A 217 -7.63 13.78 -9.99
N ARG A 218 -8.61 13.44 -10.84
CA ARG A 218 -8.97 14.21 -12.04
C ARG A 218 -10.47 14.18 -12.25
N VAL A 219 -11.01 15.31 -12.69
CA VAL A 219 -12.39 15.42 -13.18
C VAL A 219 -12.34 15.36 -14.70
N PHE A 220 -13.09 14.42 -15.28
CA PHE A 220 -13.22 14.24 -16.71
C PHE A 220 -14.58 14.72 -17.21
N ASN A 221 -14.61 15.32 -18.39
CA ASN A 221 -15.84 15.39 -19.17
C ASN A 221 -16.13 14.02 -19.80
N MET A 222 -17.22 13.39 -19.39
CA MET A 222 -17.62 12.06 -19.84
C MET A 222 -17.90 12.00 -21.34
N THR A 223 -18.35 13.09 -21.94
CA THR A 223 -18.66 13.15 -23.37
C THR A 223 -17.38 13.28 -24.18
N SER A 224 -16.60 14.33 -23.93
CA SER A 224 -15.46 14.73 -24.77
C SER A 224 -14.13 14.11 -24.38
N GLU A 225 -13.97 13.59 -23.15
CA GLU A 225 -12.70 12.98 -22.72
C GLU A 225 -12.80 11.46 -22.50
N LEU A 226 -14.00 10.92 -22.27
CA LEU A 226 -14.20 9.48 -22.09
C LEU A 226 -14.89 8.85 -23.29
N LYS A 227 -16.16 9.18 -23.53
CA LYS A 227 -17.00 8.54 -24.55
C LYS A 227 -16.47 8.72 -25.97
N GLU A 228 -16.02 9.92 -26.33
CA GLU A 228 -15.46 10.20 -27.67
C GLU A 228 -14.23 9.36 -27.98
N PHE A 229 -13.42 9.06 -26.97
CA PHE A 229 -12.20 8.26 -27.08
C PHE A 229 -12.37 6.81 -26.62
N ALA A 230 -13.60 6.35 -26.40
CA ALA A 230 -13.86 5.01 -25.88
C ALA A 230 -13.67 3.94 -26.95
N ASP A 231 -13.08 2.81 -26.57
CA ASP A 231 -13.11 1.61 -27.39
C ASP A 231 -14.56 1.13 -27.63
N GLN A 232 -14.77 0.27 -28.63
CA GLN A 232 -16.11 -0.16 -29.01
C GLN A 232 -16.88 -0.80 -27.83
N GLN A 233 -16.16 -1.53 -26.96
CA GLN A 233 -16.77 -2.22 -25.84
C GLN A 233 -17.28 -1.21 -24.80
N LEU A 234 -16.43 -0.28 -24.35
CA LEU A 234 -16.79 0.76 -23.41
C LEU A 234 -17.86 1.70 -23.97
N TYR A 235 -17.71 2.13 -25.23
CA TYR A 235 -18.64 3.03 -25.92
C TYR A 235 -20.07 2.48 -25.87
N SER A 236 -20.23 1.17 -26.14
CA SER A 236 -21.55 0.51 -26.14
C SER A 236 -22.26 0.50 -24.78
N THR A 237 -21.55 0.79 -23.68
CA THR A 237 -22.11 0.83 -22.32
C THR A 237 -22.58 2.21 -21.88
N PHE A 238 -22.35 3.26 -22.70
CA PHE A 238 -22.81 4.61 -22.41
C PHE A 238 -24.30 4.78 -22.71
N PHE A 239 -24.99 5.52 -21.86
CA PHE A 239 -26.40 5.89 -22.05
C PHE A 239 -26.71 7.22 -21.35
N ILE A 240 -27.89 7.78 -21.63
CA ILE A 240 -28.41 8.96 -20.94
C ILE A 240 -29.46 8.51 -19.91
N SER A 241 -29.31 8.94 -18.66
CA SER A 241 -30.27 8.63 -17.60
C SER A 241 -31.62 9.34 -17.83
N PRO A 242 -32.70 8.92 -17.15
CA PRO A 242 -34.00 9.61 -17.24
C PRO A 242 -33.99 11.08 -16.83
N VAL A 243 -32.96 11.52 -16.10
CA VAL A 243 -32.77 12.92 -15.67
C VAL A 243 -31.74 13.68 -16.51
N GLY A 244 -31.29 13.10 -17.63
CA GLY A 244 -30.42 13.77 -18.60
C GLY A 244 -28.92 13.67 -18.32
N ASN A 245 -28.49 12.85 -17.36
CA ASN A 245 -27.06 12.68 -17.06
C ASN A 245 -26.42 11.66 -18.02
N VAL A 246 -25.17 11.89 -18.38
CA VAL A 246 -24.34 10.92 -19.10
C VAL A 246 -23.90 9.83 -18.11
N CYS A 247 -24.14 8.58 -18.47
CA CYS A 247 -23.78 7.43 -17.64
C CYS A 247 -23.06 6.36 -18.46
N PHE A 248 -22.29 5.51 -17.81
CA PHE A 248 -21.79 4.26 -18.37
C PHE A 248 -21.86 3.12 -17.35
N VAL A 249 -21.99 1.90 -17.85
CA VAL A 249 -22.01 0.69 -17.01
C VAL A 249 -20.62 0.03 -16.93
N GLY A 250 -19.87 0.04 -18.04
CA GLY A 250 -18.64 -0.75 -18.18
C GLY A 250 -18.90 -2.25 -18.25
N VAL A 251 -17.84 -3.04 -18.14
CA VAL A 251 -17.88 -4.52 -18.17
C VAL A 251 -16.97 -5.06 -17.08
N CYS A 252 -17.57 -5.64 -16.04
CA CYS A 252 -16.87 -6.18 -14.89
C CYS A 252 -17.73 -7.22 -14.17
N LYS A 253 -17.14 -7.94 -13.20
CA LYS A 253 -17.81 -9.05 -12.50
C LYS A 253 -18.84 -8.57 -11.48
N TYR A 254 -18.57 -7.46 -10.81
CA TYR A 254 -19.39 -6.93 -9.73
C TYR A 254 -19.91 -5.55 -10.07
N TYR A 255 -21.22 -5.37 -9.93
CA TYR A 255 -21.90 -4.08 -10.01
C TYR A 255 -21.78 -3.32 -11.34
N CYS A 256 -21.33 -3.97 -12.43
CA CYS A 256 -21.48 -3.43 -13.79
C CYS A 256 -22.87 -3.78 -14.35
N MET A 257 -23.90 -3.11 -13.83
CA MET A 257 -25.30 -3.20 -14.31
C MET A 257 -25.95 -1.81 -14.29
N THR A 258 -27.04 -1.62 -15.05
CA THR A 258 -27.70 -0.31 -15.21
C THR A 258 -28.08 0.35 -13.89
N GLY A 259 -28.56 -0.41 -12.90
CA GLY A 259 -28.91 0.12 -11.57
C GLY A 259 -27.70 0.57 -10.73
N MET A 260 -26.49 0.28 -11.17
CA MET A 260 -25.22 0.61 -10.51
C MET A 260 -24.28 1.36 -11.46
N ALA A 261 -24.82 1.98 -12.51
CA ALA A 261 -24.07 2.74 -13.48
C ALA A 261 -23.32 3.92 -12.83
N ILE A 262 -22.20 4.29 -13.43
CA ILE A 262 -21.46 5.50 -13.09
C ILE A 262 -22.07 6.64 -13.90
N CYS A 263 -22.52 7.68 -13.23
CA CYS A 263 -23.18 8.82 -13.84
C CYS A 263 -22.50 10.13 -13.45
N GLY A 264 -22.41 11.06 -14.39
CA GLY A 264 -21.97 12.43 -14.13
C GLY A 264 -23.10 13.33 -13.64
N ASN A 265 -22.80 14.62 -13.53
CA ASN A 265 -23.78 15.67 -13.26
C ASN A 265 -23.48 16.97 -14.04
N PRO A 266 -24.07 17.19 -15.23
CA PRO A 266 -24.73 16.17 -16.04
C PRO A 266 -23.73 15.21 -16.71
N ASP A 267 -22.52 15.69 -17.04
CA ASP A 267 -21.52 14.96 -17.82
C ASP A 267 -20.09 15.07 -17.26
N MET A 268 -19.92 15.59 -16.04
CA MET A 268 -18.63 15.61 -15.36
C MET A 268 -18.52 14.46 -14.36
N ILE A 269 -17.39 13.75 -14.35
CA ILE A 269 -17.11 12.67 -13.40
C ILE A 269 -15.71 12.82 -12.79
N GLU A 270 -15.64 12.85 -11.47
CA GLU A 270 -14.36 12.75 -10.77
C GLU A 270 -13.90 11.29 -10.71
N GLY A 271 -12.60 11.05 -10.68
CA GLY A 271 -12.05 9.76 -10.29
C GLY A 271 -10.56 9.84 -9.96
N SER A 272 -10.01 8.69 -9.55
CA SER A 272 -8.59 8.53 -9.29
C SER A 272 -7.90 8.04 -10.54
N LEU A 273 -6.77 8.65 -10.89
CA LEU A 273 -5.82 8.18 -11.89
C LEU A 273 -4.58 7.66 -11.19
N GLN A 274 -4.34 6.37 -11.30
CA GLN A 274 -3.14 5.71 -10.81
C GLN A 274 -2.21 5.38 -11.99
N MET A 275 -0.92 5.67 -11.83
CA MET A 275 0.10 5.39 -12.84
C MET A 275 0.07 3.90 -13.24
N PHE A 276 -0.03 3.59 -14.53
CA PHE A 276 0.09 2.22 -15.00
C PHE A 276 1.57 1.85 -15.19
N ILE A 277 1.97 0.74 -14.58
CA ILE A 277 3.32 0.18 -14.70
C ILE A 277 3.17 -1.20 -15.36
N ASP A 278 3.60 -1.30 -16.63
CA ASP A 278 3.47 -2.52 -17.40
C ASP A 278 4.74 -3.38 -17.38
N THR A 279 4.54 -4.67 -17.64
CA THR A 279 5.59 -5.63 -17.98
C THR A 279 6.14 -5.32 -19.38
N PRO A 280 7.45 -5.50 -19.64
CA PRO A 280 8.44 -6.23 -18.85
C PRO A 280 9.20 -5.38 -17.81
N TYR A 281 8.98 -4.06 -17.77
CA TYR A 281 9.86 -3.14 -17.05
C TYR A 281 9.96 -3.37 -15.55
N THR A 282 8.92 -3.92 -14.92
CA THR A 282 8.95 -4.36 -13.51
C THR A 282 8.24 -5.70 -13.37
N PRO A 283 8.96 -6.82 -13.16
CA PRO A 283 8.31 -8.10 -12.90
C PRO A 283 7.53 -8.03 -11.58
N PHE A 284 6.29 -8.50 -11.58
CA PHE A 284 5.43 -8.55 -10.40
C PHE A 284 5.23 -9.99 -9.93
N ASP A 285 5.54 -10.25 -8.67
CA ASP A 285 5.18 -11.49 -8.01
C ASP A 285 3.81 -11.39 -7.35
N ARG A 286 3.01 -12.45 -7.46
CA ARG A 286 1.71 -12.56 -6.79
C ARG A 286 1.83 -13.53 -5.63
N ILE A 287 1.87 -12.99 -4.42
CA ILE A 287 2.03 -13.77 -3.19
C ILE A 287 0.70 -13.76 -2.42
N ILE A 288 0.19 -14.94 -2.07
CA ILE A 288 -1.02 -15.07 -1.27
C ILE A 288 -0.70 -14.69 0.18
N SER A 289 -1.44 -13.73 0.73
CA SER A 289 -1.26 -13.31 2.13
C SER A 289 -1.55 -14.45 3.09
N PRO A 290 -0.70 -14.72 4.10
CA PRO A 290 -1.01 -15.65 5.18
C PRO A 290 -2.15 -15.16 6.08
N TYR A 291 -2.51 -13.87 5.99
CA TYR A 291 -3.65 -13.25 6.66
C TYR A 291 -4.86 -13.06 5.71
N ARG A 292 -4.92 -13.81 4.61
CA ARG A 292 -6.08 -13.81 3.72
C ARG A 292 -7.31 -14.30 4.50
N ARG A 293 -8.37 -13.48 4.51
CA ARG A 293 -9.67 -13.81 5.08
C ARG A 293 -10.44 -14.78 4.18
#